data_AF-A0A7V5UE99-F1
#
_entry.id   AF-A0A7V5UE99-F1
#
_cell.length_a   1.000
_cell.length_b   1.000
_cell.length_c   1.000
_cell.angle_alpha   90.00
_cell.angle_beta   90.00
_cell.angle_gamma   90.00
#
_symmetry.space_group_name_H-M   'P 1'
#
loop_
_entity.id
_entity.type
_entity.pdbx_description
1 polymer ?
#
loop_
_entity_poly.entity_id
_entity_poly.type
_entity_poly.pdbx_seq_one_letter_code
_entity_poly.pdbx_strand_id
1 'polypeptide(L)'
;DTSGVNWVFSDGKPAKSWKITNILSALNNTKARRYVEEKPVHLTRYGLKPPKGVISVFSKGEKIAELKTGKEVNDKRVYALNTLSGKVVVIDKSRIKQYFPKKKDLIKPEKKKEEKKEEKS
;
A
#
# COMPACT_ATOMS: atom_id res chain seq x y z
N ASP A 1 -7.75 -14.77 -14.19
CA ASP A 1 -8.32 -15.37 -12.96
C ASP A 1 -7.39 -15.05 -11.80
N THR A 2 -7.79 -14.21 -10.84
CA THR A 2 -6.98 -13.85 -9.65
C THR A 2 -7.49 -14.52 -8.38
N SER A 3 -8.42 -15.47 -8.50
CA SER A 3 -9.06 -16.16 -7.38
C SER A 3 -8.14 -17.14 -6.64
N GLY A 4 -6.94 -17.43 -7.17
CA GLY A 4 -6.01 -18.42 -6.59
C GLY A 4 -4.85 -17.90 -5.72
N VAL A 5 -4.65 -16.57 -5.56
CA VAL A 5 -3.47 -16.07 -4.85
C VAL A 5 -3.68 -16.01 -3.33
N ASN A 6 -2.98 -16.88 -2.60
CA ASN A 6 -2.92 -16.86 -1.14
C ASN A 6 -1.84 -15.88 -0.67
N TRP A 7 -2.26 -14.67 -0.31
CA TRP A 7 -1.36 -13.71 0.30
C TRP A 7 -1.06 -14.09 1.75
N VAL A 8 0.21 -14.05 2.12
CA VAL A 8 0.70 -14.30 3.47
C VAL A 8 1.56 -13.13 3.93
N PHE A 9 1.55 -12.86 5.23
CA PHE A 9 2.54 -11.98 5.85
C PHE A 9 3.90 -12.68 5.92
N SER A 10 4.97 -11.90 6.12
CA SER A 10 6.32 -12.44 6.32
C SER A 10 6.43 -13.34 7.57
N ASP A 11 5.52 -13.17 8.53
CA ASP A 11 5.37 -14.03 9.72
C ASP A 11 4.53 -15.31 9.45
N GLY A 12 4.18 -15.57 8.19
CA GLY A 12 3.43 -16.76 7.75
C GLY A 12 1.91 -16.66 7.92
N LYS A 13 1.39 -15.61 8.58
CA LYS A 13 -0.06 -15.49 8.81
C LYS A 13 -0.83 -15.23 7.51
N PRO A 14 -1.99 -15.86 7.30
CA PRO A 14 -2.78 -15.64 6.11
C PRO A 14 -3.37 -14.22 6.09
N ALA A 15 -3.14 -13.51 4.99
CA ALA A 15 -3.74 -12.22 4.73
C ALA A 15 -5.07 -12.35 3.97
N LYS A 16 -5.95 -11.36 4.12
CA LYS A 16 -7.17 -11.22 3.32
C LYS A 16 -6.76 -10.89 1.89
N SER A 17 -6.66 -11.90 1.03
CA SER A 17 -6.21 -11.76 -0.36
C SER A 17 -6.87 -10.60 -1.10
N TRP A 18 -8.19 -10.47 -0.99
CA TRP A 18 -8.96 -9.39 -1.63
C TRP A 18 -8.50 -7.98 -1.20
N LYS A 19 -8.09 -7.79 0.07
CA LYS A 19 -7.58 -6.49 0.53
C LYS A 19 -6.22 -6.18 -0.05
N ILE A 20 -5.32 -7.16 -0.10
CA ILE A 20 -3.99 -6.99 -0.68
C ILE A 20 -4.11 -6.68 -2.18
N THR A 21 -4.94 -7.45 -2.91
CA THR A 21 -5.26 -7.19 -4.31
C THR A 21 -5.84 -5.79 -4.51
N ASN A 22 -6.72 -5.32 -3.63
CA ASN A 22 -7.27 -3.96 -3.71
C ASN A 22 -6.22 -2.87 -3.51
N ILE A 23 -5.22 -3.09 -2.62
CA ILE A 23 -4.11 -2.15 -2.41
C ILE A 23 -3.23 -2.10 -3.66
N LEU A 24 -2.85 -3.26 -4.21
CA LEU A 24 -2.05 -3.36 -5.42
C LEU A 24 -2.77 -2.73 -6.62
N SER A 25 -4.06 -3.01 -6.78
CA SER A 25 -4.91 -2.39 -7.81
C SER A 25 -4.98 -0.88 -7.63
N ALA A 26 -5.14 -0.39 -6.39
CA ALA A 26 -5.14 1.04 -6.13
C ALA A 26 -3.81 1.69 -6.48
N LEU A 27 -2.68 1.08 -6.12
CA LEU A 27 -1.33 1.54 -6.47
C LEU A 27 -1.15 1.60 -7.99
N ASN A 28 -1.52 0.54 -8.71
CA ASN A 28 -1.41 0.47 -10.16
C ASN A 28 -2.29 1.53 -10.86
N ASN A 29 -3.47 1.80 -10.31
CA ASN A 29 -4.41 2.81 -10.83
C ASN A 29 -4.14 4.23 -10.31
N THR A 30 -3.04 4.44 -9.58
CA THR A 30 -2.70 5.74 -9.02
C THR A 30 -2.18 6.66 -10.10
N LYS A 31 -2.90 7.75 -10.33
CA LYS A 31 -2.49 8.80 -11.26
C LYS A 31 -1.91 9.98 -10.52
N ALA A 32 -0.78 10.48 -11.00
CA ALA A 32 -0.27 11.78 -10.59
C ALA A 32 -1.29 12.86 -10.98
N ARG A 33 -1.63 13.74 -10.05
CA ARG A 33 -2.49 14.90 -10.29
C ARG A 33 -1.70 16.08 -10.83
N ARG A 34 -0.45 16.18 -10.42
CA ARG A 34 0.48 17.21 -10.87
C ARG A 34 1.91 16.68 -10.74
N TYR A 35 2.75 16.98 -11.71
CA TYR A 35 4.19 16.80 -11.63
C TYR A 35 4.79 18.06 -10.99
N VAL A 36 5.60 17.89 -9.94
CA VAL A 36 6.15 19.00 -9.16
C VAL A 36 7.59 19.26 -9.56
N GLU A 37 8.40 18.20 -9.59
CA GLU A 37 9.82 18.31 -9.86
C GLU A 37 10.31 16.98 -10.43
N GLU A 38 10.99 17.04 -11.57
CA GLU A 38 11.45 15.82 -12.25
C GLU A 38 12.76 15.28 -11.67
N LYS A 39 13.64 16.17 -11.21
CA LYS A 39 14.93 15.86 -10.60
C LYS A 39 15.06 16.61 -9.27
N PRO A 40 14.37 16.14 -8.22
CA PRO A 40 14.30 16.85 -6.95
C PRO A 40 15.66 16.94 -6.25
N VAL A 41 16.15 18.15 -6.03
CA VAL A 41 17.41 18.37 -5.28
C VAL A 41 17.16 18.34 -3.77
N HIS A 42 16.03 18.90 -3.31
CA HIS A 42 15.73 19.08 -1.89
C HIS A 42 14.45 18.33 -1.45
N LEU A 43 14.54 17.00 -1.30
CA LEU A 43 13.40 16.16 -0.89
C LEU A 43 12.80 16.52 0.49
N THR A 44 13.58 17.13 1.38
CA THR A 44 13.13 17.58 2.71
C THR A 44 11.98 18.58 2.62
N ARG A 45 11.98 19.47 1.61
CA ARG A 45 10.91 20.47 1.43
C ARG A 45 9.54 19.84 1.17
N TYR A 46 9.52 18.60 0.69
CA TYR A 46 8.32 17.83 0.38
C TYR A 46 7.98 16.81 1.49
N GLY A 47 8.76 16.77 2.59
CA GLY A 47 8.63 15.72 3.60
C GLY A 47 8.92 14.33 3.04
N LEU A 48 9.80 14.23 2.03
CA LEU A 48 10.22 12.96 1.41
C LEU A 48 11.59 12.49 1.95
N LYS A 49 12.20 13.26 2.84
CA LYS A 49 13.43 12.94 3.58
C LYS A 49 13.34 13.55 5.01
N PRO A 50 12.95 12.78 6.03
CA PRO A 50 12.41 11.41 5.96
C PRO A 50 10.99 11.39 5.37
N PRO A 51 10.58 10.29 4.71
CA PRO A 51 9.21 10.13 4.22
C PRO A 51 8.23 9.79 5.36
N LYS A 52 6.97 10.20 5.21
CA LYS A 52 5.88 9.85 6.15
C LYS A 52 5.39 8.42 6.02
N GLY A 53 5.56 7.83 4.84
CA GLY A 53 5.18 6.45 4.56
C GLY A 53 5.89 5.93 3.31
N VAL A 54 6.23 4.65 3.32
CA VAL A 54 6.97 3.98 2.23
C VAL A 54 6.24 2.69 1.86
N ILE A 55 6.13 2.46 0.56
CA ILE A 55 5.60 1.23 -0.01
C ILE A 55 6.67 0.73 -0.96
N SER A 56 7.17 -0.48 -0.72
CA SER A 56 8.18 -1.11 -1.56
C SER A 56 7.62 -2.43 -2.10
N VAL A 57 7.72 -2.61 -3.41
CA VAL A 57 7.27 -3.81 -4.11
C VAL A 57 8.50 -4.58 -4.53
N PHE A 58 8.51 -5.87 -4.20
CA PHE A 58 9.61 -6.77 -4.52
C PHE A 58 9.12 -7.90 -5.43
N SER A 59 9.98 -8.33 -6.35
CA SER A 59 9.79 -9.51 -7.16
C SER A 59 11.06 -10.34 -7.10
N LYS A 60 10.95 -11.63 -6.76
CA LYS A 60 12.10 -12.54 -6.62
C LYS A 60 13.25 -11.99 -5.73
N GLY A 61 12.89 -11.25 -4.68
CA GLY A 61 13.85 -10.64 -3.76
C GLY A 61 14.39 -9.27 -4.18
N GLU A 62 14.14 -8.85 -5.43
CA GLU A 62 14.60 -7.55 -5.94
C GLU A 62 13.52 -6.49 -5.81
N LYS A 63 13.89 -5.28 -5.39
CA LYS A 63 12.96 -4.16 -5.28
C LYS A 63 12.66 -3.61 -6.68
N ILE A 64 11.45 -3.86 -7.16
CA ILE A 64 11.01 -3.43 -8.50
C ILE A 64 10.34 -2.06 -8.51
N ALA A 65 9.75 -1.63 -7.40
CA ALA A 65 9.11 -0.32 -7.31
C ALA A 65 9.10 0.18 -5.86
N GLU A 66 9.14 1.50 -5.68
CA GLU A 66 8.96 2.14 -4.39
C GLU A 66 8.19 3.46 -4.55
N LEU A 67 7.22 3.65 -3.66
CA LEU A 67 6.46 4.88 -3.53
C LEU A 67 6.69 5.45 -2.15
N LYS A 68 7.26 6.65 -2.07
CA LYS A 68 7.38 7.40 -0.83
C LYS A 68 6.31 8.47 -0.78
N THR A 69 5.71 8.66 0.39
CA THR A 69 4.68 9.67 0.62
C THR A 69 5.20 10.69 1.62
N GLY A 70 4.91 11.96 1.36
CA GLY A 70 5.48 13.08 2.09
C GLY A 70 4.45 13.96 2.76
N LYS A 71 4.76 15.24 2.88
CA LYS A 71 3.88 16.23 3.51
C LYS A 71 2.59 16.43 2.72
N GLU A 72 1.58 16.92 3.42
CA GLU A 72 0.34 17.35 2.78
C GLU A 72 0.59 18.64 2.01
N VAL A 73 0.00 18.73 0.83
CA VAL A 73 -0.04 19.96 0.04
C VAL A 73 -1.23 20.80 0.51
N ASN A 74 -2.35 20.13 0.78
CA ASN A 74 -3.59 20.65 1.35
C ASN A 74 -4.45 19.46 1.86
N ASP A 75 -5.67 19.73 2.32
CA ASP A 75 -6.58 18.73 2.90
C ASP A 75 -6.89 17.53 1.99
N LYS A 76 -6.72 17.68 0.67
CA LYS A 76 -7.06 16.65 -0.33
C LYS A 76 -5.84 16.04 -1.01
N ARG A 77 -4.63 16.60 -0.83
CA ARG A 77 -3.47 16.30 -1.68
C ARG A 77 -2.20 16.11 -0.85
N VAL A 78 -1.33 15.21 -1.30
CA VAL A 78 -0.03 14.97 -0.68
C VAL A 78 1.07 14.89 -1.72
N TYR A 79 2.30 15.19 -1.32
CA TYR A 79 3.47 14.91 -2.14
C TYR A 79 3.81 13.42 -2.08
N ALA A 80 4.30 12.89 -3.20
CA ALA A 80 4.85 11.55 -3.30
C ALA A 80 6.07 11.53 -4.23
N LEU A 81 7.01 10.63 -3.97
CA LEU A 81 8.13 10.32 -4.84
C LEU A 81 7.87 8.95 -5.47
N ASN A 82 7.73 8.92 -6.78
CA ASN A 82 7.74 7.67 -7.52
C ASN A 82 9.19 7.34 -7.87
N THR A 83 9.77 6.29 -7.29
CA THR A 83 11.17 5.94 -7.56
C THR A 83 11.38 5.40 -8.97
N LEU A 84 10.33 4.90 -9.64
CA LEU A 84 10.42 4.42 -11.03
C LEU A 84 10.76 5.55 -11.99
N SER A 85 10.25 6.75 -11.74
CA SER A 85 10.49 7.93 -12.59
C SER A 85 11.44 8.94 -11.96
N GLY A 86 11.75 8.81 -10.66
CA GLY A 86 12.54 9.79 -9.90
C GLY A 86 11.81 11.11 -9.61
N LYS A 87 10.53 11.23 -10.00
CA LYS A 87 9.78 12.50 -9.98
C LYS A 87 8.99 12.68 -8.70
N VAL A 88 8.98 13.91 -8.17
CA VAL A 88 8.02 14.34 -7.15
C VAL A 88 6.70 14.67 -7.83
N VAL A 89 5.64 14.05 -7.35
CA VAL A 89 4.28 14.20 -7.84
C VAL A 89 3.32 14.55 -6.71
N VAL A 90 2.16 15.08 -7.06
CA VAL A 90 1.03 15.23 -6.14
C VAL A 90 0.02 14.13 -6.41
N ILE A 91 -0.44 13.47 -5.35
CA ILE A 91 -1.51 12.46 -5.41
C ILE A 91 -2.65 12.78 -4.44
N ASP A 92 -3.76 12.08 -4.60
CA ASP A 92 -4.93 12.16 -3.73
C ASP A 92 -4.63 11.65 -2.32
N LYS A 93 -4.92 12.45 -1.28
CA LYS A 93 -4.77 12.04 0.13
C LYS A 93 -5.67 10.85 0.48
N SER A 94 -6.83 10.72 -0.17
CA SER A 94 -7.73 9.57 0.01
C SER A 94 -7.06 8.23 -0.33
N ARG A 95 -6.09 8.23 -1.26
CA ARG A 95 -5.33 7.04 -1.61
C ARG A 95 -4.38 6.59 -0.50
N ILE A 96 -3.84 7.53 0.27
CA ILE A 96 -2.93 7.23 1.39
C ILE A 96 -3.61 6.35 2.44
N LYS A 97 -4.88 6.64 2.76
CA LYS A 97 -5.67 5.81 3.69
C LYS A 97 -5.82 4.36 3.19
N GLN A 98 -5.92 4.18 1.88
CA GLN A 98 -6.03 2.86 1.26
C GLN A 98 -4.70 2.11 1.25
N TYR A 99 -3.58 2.80 1.08
CA TYR A 99 -2.26 2.18 1.04
C TYR A 99 -1.72 1.76 2.41
N PHE A 100 -2.10 2.48 3.46
CA PHE A 100 -1.63 2.24 4.83
C PHE A 100 -2.78 1.79 5.76
N PRO A 101 -3.44 0.66 5.49
CA PRO A 101 -4.44 0.11 6.39
C PRO A 101 -3.77 -0.42 7.67
N LYS A 102 -4.55 -0.63 8.73
CA LYS A 102 -4.03 -1.22 9.97
C LYS A 102 -3.76 -2.72 9.73
N LYS A 103 -2.70 -3.28 10.32
CA LYS A 103 -2.36 -4.72 10.18
C LYS A 103 -3.55 -5.64 10.48
N LYS A 104 -4.33 -5.33 11.53
CA LYS A 104 -5.56 -6.08 11.89
C LYS A 104 -6.62 -6.13 10.79
N ASP A 105 -6.65 -5.13 9.92
CA ASP A 105 -7.62 -5.07 8.84
C ASP A 105 -7.26 -6.06 7.74
N LEU A 106 -5.99 -6.43 7.62
CA LEU A 106 -5.41 -7.26 6.58
C LEU A 106 -5.30 -8.75 6.97
N ILE A 107 -5.24 -9.10 8.25
CA ILE A 107 -5.15 -10.50 8.70
C ILE A 107 -6.52 -11.18 8.57
N LYS A 108 -6.58 -12.44 8.10
CA LYS A 108 -7.82 -13.25 8.17
C LYS A 108 -8.12 -13.56 9.65
N PRO A 109 -9.35 -13.35 10.14
CA PRO A 109 -9.69 -13.80 11.49
C PRO A 109 -9.46 -15.31 11.56
N GLU A 110 -8.82 -15.78 12.63
CA GLU A 110 -8.78 -17.21 12.92
C GLU A 110 -10.23 -17.68 13.01
N LYS A 111 -10.64 -18.60 12.13
CA LYS A 111 -11.91 -19.28 12.31
C LYS A 111 -11.79 -19.98 13.67
N LYS A 112 -12.51 -19.51 14.68
CA LYS A 112 -12.87 -20.38 15.80
C LYS A 112 -13.53 -21.59 15.15
N LYS A 113 -12.95 -22.78 15.34
CA LYS A 113 -13.61 -24.04 14.98
C LYS A 113 -15.02 -23.96 15.55
N GLU A 114 -16.03 -23.95 14.68
CA GLU A 114 -17.39 -24.27 15.10
C GLU A 114 -17.39 -25.74 15.48
N GLU A 115 -17.01 -26.04 16.73
CA GLU A 115 -17.62 -27.14 17.46
C GLU A 115 -19.08 -26.75 17.70
N LYS A 116 -19.95 -27.11 16.76
CA LYS A 116 -21.37 -27.27 17.06
C LYS A 116 -21.86 -28.55 16.41
N LYS A 117 -21.65 -29.63 17.19
CA LYS A 117 -22.56 -30.75 17.39
C LYS A 117 -23.17 -31.37 16.14
N GLU A 118 -22.57 -32.47 15.71
CA GLU A 118 -23.32 -33.73 15.67
C GLU A 118 -24.05 -33.91 17.02
N GLU A 119 -25.25 -33.38 17.15
CA GLU A 119 -26.24 -33.95 18.04
C GLU A 119 -27.32 -34.54 17.15
N LYS A 120 -27.20 -35.85 16.99
CA LYS A 120 -28.25 -36.83 16.72
C LYS A 120 -29.66 -36.23 16.68
N SER A 121 -30.32 -36.38 15.53
CA SER A 121 -31.72 -36.84 15.53
C SER A 121 -32.04 -37.55 14.23
#